data_AF-A0A937UN00-F1
#
_entry.id   AF-A0A937UN00-F1
#
_cell.length_a   1.000
_cell.length_b   1.000
_cell.length_c   1.000
_cell.angle_alpha   90.00
_cell.angle_beta   90.00
_cell.angle_gamma   90.00
#
_symmetry.space_group_name_H-M   'P 1'
#
loop_
_entity.id
_entity.type
_entity.pdbx_description
1 polymer ?
#
loop_
_entity_poly.entity_id
_entity_poly.type
_entity_poly.pdbx_seq_one_letter_code
_entity_poly.pdbx_strand_id
1 'polypeptide(L)'
;APAGGAAPGGALVPAAPAPAARRRGRKAAAPAVPDVAGRAKDGGGPPIPLPDGLLRGLGARVTRGLKSTALEHVNWALLFGGIDKFLHVYHRHPIRPLRALALSMAERWMIIRQEADGCFGGIQPPTVYSIIALRVLGYPLDHPILTTALRSLDDYSVIRPDGSRMQEACQSPVWDTCLATIALADAGLTRDDPALVKAADWMLSQEVTERRGDWSVPIPDVPVGGWAFEFENDTYPDVDDSAEVMLALMRVNHPKPEKVMAATYRGLQWVFGMQSADGGWGAFDINNFGQLVYKIPFADFGMLTDPPSADVTAHVVELLGELGLADDPRTKRGVEWLLHSQEADGSWYGRWGVNHIYGTGGVVPALRAAGLPASHPAIQRAADWLVSRQNPDGGWGEDCYSYNDMSTAGVGVSTASQTAWALLALIAADRVGEGEKGAAAARGAAWLASTQTPEGTWDEDHFTGTGFAGYFYINYNLYRLVWPVMALGRYHRALQGESH
;
A
#
# COMPACT_ATOMS: atom_id res chain seq x y z
N ALA A 1 27.07 15.16 -60.10
CA ALA A 1 27.19 16.53 -59.56
C ALA A 1 25.97 16.77 -58.68
N PRO A 2 26.13 17.34 -57.48
CA PRO A 2 26.42 16.54 -56.28
C PRO A 2 25.52 16.89 -55.07
N ALA A 3 25.74 16.13 -53.97
CA ALA A 3 25.65 16.51 -52.54
C ALA A 3 24.28 17.00 -52.00
N GLY A 4 23.83 16.68 -50.80
CA GLY A 4 24.49 16.25 -49.56
C GLY A 4 23.73 16.90 -48.41
N GLY A 5 23.61 16.22 -47.26
CA GLY A 5 23.10 16.83 -46.03
C GLY A 5 22.25 15.92 -45.16
N ALA A 6 22.88 14.92 -44.57
CA ALA A 6 22.38 14.35 -43.32
C ALA A 6 22.56 15.40 -42.21
N ALA A 7 21.50 15.64 -41.42
CA ALA A 7 21.58 16.35 -40.15
C ALA A 7 21.30 15.37 -39.01
N PRO A 8 22.04 15.46 -37.89
CA PRO A 8 22.17 14.39 -36.90
C PRO A 8 21.05 14.39 -35.86
N GLY A 9 20.96 13.27 -35.14
CA GLY A 9 20.01 13.01 -34.06
C GLY A 9 19.92 14.14 -33.04
N GLY A 10 18.70 14.55 -32.76
CA GLY A 10 18.36 15.27 -31.55
C GLY A 10 18.46 14.30 -30.39
N ALA A 11 19.51 14.45 -29.58
CA ALA A 11 19.57 13.86 -28.26
C ALA A 11 18.32 14.27 -27.48
N LEU A 12 17.57 13.28 -26.98
CA LEU A 12 16.57 13.49 -25.94
C LEU A 12 17.31 14.05 -24.73
N VAL A 13 17.19 15.35 -24.51
CA VAL A 13 17.57 15.96 -23.24
C VAL A 13 16.45 15.60 -22.27
N PRO A 14 16.70 14.78 -21.22
CA PRO A 14 15.69 14.56 -20.21
C PRO A 14 15.42 15.92 -19.55
N ALA A 15 14.15 16.30 -19.50
CA ALA A 15 13.71 17.45 -18.73
C ALA A 15 14.20 17.24 -17.29
N ALA A 16 15.11 18.10 -16.83
CA ALA A 16 15.50 18.11 -15.43
C ALA A 16 14.22 18.25 -14.59
N PRO A 17 13.99 17.41 -13.58
CA PRO A 17 12.84 17.60 -12.70
C PRO A 17 12.96 18.99 -12.09
N ALA A 18 11.93 19.81 -12.27
CA ALA A 18 11.84 21.08 -11.57
C ALA A 18 12.04 20.79 -10.07
N PRO A 19 12.89 21.55 -9.36
CA PRO A 19 13.14 21.27 -7.96
C PRO A 19 11.83 21.45 -7.19
N ALA A 20 11.21 20.34 -6.80
CA ALA A 20 10.15 20.32 -5.81
C ALA A 20 10.75 20.62 -4.43
N ALA A 21 11.24 21.85 -4.25
CA ALA A 21 11.58 22.39 -2.96
C ALA A 21 10.29 22.76 -2.22
N ARG A 22 9.41 21.77 -1.96
CA ARG A 22 8.39 21.90 -0.90
C ARG A 22 9.13 21.71 0.43
N ARG A 23 9.85 22.74 0.86
CA ARG A 23 10.18 22.88 2.28
C ARG A 23 8.83 22.96 3.01
N ARG A 24 8.60 22.08 3.98
CA ARG A 24 7.65 22.34 5.06
C ARG A 24 7.98 23.72 5.63
N GLY A 25 7.30 24.76 5.13
CA GLY A 25 7.10 25.96 5.93
C GLY A 25 6.48 25.49 7.23
N ARG A 26 6.94 26.04 8.37
CA ARG A 26 6.34 25.84 9.70
C ARG A 26 4.87 25.47 9.54
N LYS A 27 4.44 24.27 9.98
CA LYS A 27 3.04 23.82 10.01
C LYS A 27 2.18 25.06 10.21
N ALA A 28 1.57 25.58 9.14
CA ALA A 28 0.51 26.54 9.32
C ALA A 28 -0.52 25.72 10.09
N ALA A 29 -0.84 26.14 11.31
CA ALA A 29 -1.91 25.50 12.05
C ALA A 29 -3.07 25.30 11.08
N ALA A 30 -3.59 24.07 10.98
CA ALA A 30 -4.76 23.79 10.16
C ALA A 30 -5.74 24.96 10.33
N PRO A 31 -6.25 25.55 9.24
CA PRO A 31 -7.15 26.69 9.35
C PRO A 31 -8.21 26.34 10.39
N ALA A 32 -8.33 27.17 11.43
CA ALA A 32 -9.23 26.90 12.53
C ALA A 32 -10.59 26.56 11.91
N VAL A 33 -11.02 25.31 12.09
CA VAL A 33 -12.34 24.86 11.64
C VAL A 33 -13.33 25.89 12.19
N PRO A 34 -14.14 26.54 11.34
CA PRO A 34 -15.14 27.48 11.83
C PRO A 34 -15.91 26.80 12.96
N ASP A 35 -16.19 27.52 14.06
CA ASP A 35 -16.96 27.00 15.18
C ASP A 35 -18.39 26.69 14.71
N VAL A 36 -18.56 25.52 14.10
CA VAL A 36 -19.84 24.90 13.81
C VAL A 36 -20.29 24.27 15.11
N ALA A 37 -20.78 25.12 16.02
CA ALA A 37 -21.54 24.79 17.21
C ALA A 37 -21.13 23.48 17.91
N GLY A 38 -20.07 23.54 18.72
CA GLY A 38 -19.92 22.68 19.90
C GLY A 38 -19.14 21.36 19.71
N ARG A 39 -17.83 21.45 20.02
CA ARG A 39 -16.90 20.39 20.49
C ARG A 39 -16.63 19.19 19.56
N ALA A 40 -15.40 19.08 19.06
CA ALA A 40 -14.28 18.30 19.62
C ALA A 40 -12.97 18.81 18.95
N LYS A 41 -11.90 19.04 19.73
CA LYS A 41 -10.58 19.54 19.28
C LYS A 41 -9.61 18.40 18.93
N ASP A 42 -10.12 17.19 18.86
CA ASP A 42 -9.34 15.98 19.05
C ASP A 42 -9.95 14.84 18.22
N GLY A 43 -10.10 15.05 16.91
CA GLY A 43 -10.21 14.04 15.83
C GLY A 43 -11.38 13.04 15.86
N GLY A 44 -11.76 12.53 17.03
CA GLY A 44 -12.97 11.79 17.28
C GLY A 44 -14.14 12.76 17.43
N GLY A 45 -15.07 12.71 16.48
CA GLY A 45 -16.42 13.17 16.77
C GLY A 45 -16.95 12.45 18.04
N PRO A 46 -17.85 13.08 18.82
CA PRO A 46 -18.42 12.42 19.98
C PRO A 46 -19.03 11.07 19.58
N PRO A 47 -18.87 10.01 20.41
CA PRO A 47 -19.48 8.73 20.12
C PRO A 47 -20.98 8.91 19.91
N ILE A 48 -21.50 8.32 18.83
CA ILE A 48 -22.94 8.27 18.58
C ILE A 48 -23.57 7.60 19.79
N PRO A 49 -24.49 8.25 20.52
CA PRO A 49 -25.17 7.61 21.64
C PRO A 49 -26.17 6.60 21.07
N LEU A 50 -25.70 5.41 20.76
CA LEU A 50 -26.56 4.25 20.60
C LEU A 50 -27.02 3.84 22.00
N PRO A 51 -28.32 3.60 22.23
CA PRO A 51 -28.79 3.17 23.53
C PRO A 51 -28.10 1.87 23.95
N ASP A 52 -27.31 1.95 25.03
CA ASP A 52 -26.54 0.86 25.67
C ASP A 52 -27.35 -0.42 25.96
N GLY A 53 -28.69 -0.30 25.97
CA GLY A 53 -29.61 -1.38 26.29
C GLY A 53 -29.89 -2.39 25.17
N LEU A 54 -29.53 -2.13 23.91
CA LEU A 54 -29.86 -3.05 22.80
C LEU A 54 -28.75 -4.06 22.44
N LEU A 55 -27.52 -3.84 22.91
CA LEU A 55 -26.34 -4.66 22.56
C LEU A 55 -25.80 -5.52 23.72
N ARG A 56 -26.31 -5.38 24.95
CA ARG A 56 -25.82 -6.12 26.13
C ARG A 56 -26.63 -7.37 26.49
N GLY A 57 -27.14 -8.07 25.50
CA GLY A 57 -28.01 -9.21 25.73
C GLY A 57 -27.83 -10.34 24.74
N LEU A 58 -26.61 -10.71 24.33
CA LEU A 58 -26.30 -12.00 23.68
C LEU A 58 -24.79 -12.25 23.60
N GLY A 59 -24.14 -12.26 24.76
CA GLY A 59 -22.77 -12.74 24.93
C GLY A 59 -22.73 -14.26 25.16
N ALA A 60 -22.24 -14.99 24.16
CA ALA A 60 -21.48 -16.24 24.24
C ALA A 60 -22.07 -17.42 25.06
N ARG A 61 -22.71 -18.35 24.35
CA ARG A 61 -22.39 -19.81 24.31
C ARG A 61 -23.38 -20.52 23.36
N VAL A 62 -22.89 -21.48 22.57
CA VAL A 62 -23.62 -22.48 21.74
C VAL A 62 -23.88 -22.20 20.23
N THR A 63 -23.64 -21.03 19.63
CA THR A 63 -24.06 -20.81 18.21
C THR A 63 -22.93 -20.71 17.17
N ARG A 64 -22.01 -21.67 17.10
CA ARG A 64 -21.00 -21.72 16.01
C ARG A 64 -21.29 -22.77 14.92
N GLY A 65 -22.14 -23.77 15.17
CA GLY A 65 -22.51 -24.81 14.19
C GLY A 65 -23.86 -24.63 13.48
N LEU A 66 -24.77 -23.79 14.01
CA LEU A 66 -26.14 -23.63 13.48
C LEU A 66 -26.38 -22.31 12.72
N LYS A 67 -25.43 -21.36 12.75
CA LYS A 67 -25.59 -20.05 12.10
C LYS A 67 -25.10 -19.98 10.65
N SER A 68 -24.16 -20.83 10.23
CA SER A 68 -23.65 -20.80 8.84
C SER A 68 -24.67 -21.38 7.85
N THR A 69 -25.30 -22.49 8.19
CA THR A 69 -26.31 -23.16 7.33
C THR A 69 -27.56 -22.33 7.09
N ALA A 70 -27.98 -21.48 8.03
CA ALA A 70 -29.15 -20.61 7.84
C ALA A 70 -28.87 -19.43 6.89
N LEU A 71 -27.64 -18.90 6.88
CA LEU A 71 -27.23 -17.79 6.01
C LEU A 71 -26.95 -18.24 4.57
N GLU A 72 -26.56 -19.50 4.36
CA GLU A 72 -26.38 -20.10 3.03
C GLU A 72 -27.67 -20.14 2.19
N HIS A 73 -28.84 -20.17 2.84
CA HIS A 73 -30.14 -20.21 2.17
C HIS A 73 -30.76 -18.82 1.95
N VAL A 74 -30.08 -17.75 2.36
CA VAL A 74 -30.57 -16.39 2.15
C VAL A 74 -30.31 -15.98 0.70
N ASN A 75 -31.38 -15.69 -0.05
CA ASN A 75 -31.25 -15.04 -1.35
C ASN A 75 -30.90 -13.55 -1.14
N TRP A 76 -29.60 -13.27 -1.02
CA TRP A 76 -29.08 -11.94 -0.78
C TRP A 76 -29.48 -10.92 -1.87
N ALA A 77 -29.52 -11.34 -3.13
CA ALA A 77 -29.94 -10.48 -4.24
C ALA A 77 -31.41 -10.05 -4.10
N LEU A 78 -32.29 -10.99 -3.71
CA LEU A 78 -33.70 -10.67 -3.46
C LEU A 78 -33.86 -9.77 -2.22
N LEU A 79 -33.13 -10.06 -1.14
CA LEU A 79 -33.19 -9.27 0.09
C LEU A 79 -32.71 -7.83 -0.14
N PHE A 80 -31.48 -7.66 -0.62
CA PHE A 80 -30.90 -6.34 -0.83
C PHE A 80 -31.55 -5.59 -2.00
N GLY A 81 -32.02 -6.29 -3.04
CA GLY A 81 -32.86 -5.68 -4.07
C GLY A 81 -34.22 -5.21 -3.54
N GLY A 82 -34.80 -5.92 -2.56
CA GLY A 82 -36.01 -5.48 -1.86
C GLY A 82 -35.76 -4.25 -0.97
N ILE A 83 -34.67 -4.27 -0.20
CA ILE A 83 -34.23 -3.14 0.63
C ILE A 83 -33.97 -1.91 -0.24
N ASP A 84 -33.26 -2.07 -1.35
CA ASP A 84 -32.95 -0.98 -2.28
C ASP A 84 -34.22 -0.34 -2.86
N LYS A 85 -35.20 -1.15 -3.32
CA LYS A 85 -36.50 -0.65 -3.76
C LYS A 85 -37.23 0.13 -2.67
N PHE A 86 -37.18 -0.35 -1.43
CA PHE A 86 -37.76 0.35 -0.29
C PHE A 86 -37.04 1.69 -0.02
N LEU A 87 -35.71 1.72 -0.08
CA LEU A 87 -34.92 2.94 0.08
C LEU A 87 -35.23 3.98 -1.00
N HIS A 88 -35.52 3.57 -2.23
CA HIS A 88 -36.00 4.45 -3.29
C HIS A 88 -37.37 5.08 -2.98
N VAL A 89 -38.29 4.31 -2.38
CA VAL A 89 -39.58 4.83 -1.91
C VAL A 89 -39.38 5.82 -0.76
N TYR A 90 -38.54 5.48 0.21
CA TYR A 90 -38.19 6.37 1.32
C TYR A 90 -37.52 7.67 0.83
N HIS A 91 -36.66 7.60 -0.19
CA HIS A 91 -36.02 8.79 -0.78
C HIS A 91 -37.03 9.80 -1.34
N ARG A 92 -38.16 9.32 -1.90
CA ARG A 92 -39.25 10.19 -2.39
C ARG A 92 -40.04 10.84 -1.26
N HIS A 93 -40.14 10.16 -0.11
CA HIS A 93 -40.91 10.61 1.05
C HIS A 93 -40.11 10.50 2.36
N PRO A 94 -39.00 11.24 2.50
CA PRO A 94 -38.13 11.09 3.65
C PRO A 94 -38.76 11.69 4.89
N ILE A 95 -38.48 11.10 6.05
CA ILE A 95 -38.74 11.75 7.34
C ILE A 95 -37.75 12.92 7.45
N ARG A 96 -38.23 14.14 7.15
CA ARG A 96 -37.38 15.32 6.93
C ARG A 96 -36.39 15.59 8.08
N PRO A 97 -36.79 15.58 9.37
CA PRO A 97 -35.84 15.81 10.46
C PRO A 97 -34.74 14.75 10.53
N LEU A 98 -35.09 13.47 10.31
CA LEU A 98 -34.12 12.37 10.29
C LEU A 98 -33.17 12.48 9.10
N ARG A 99 -33.66 12.90 7.93
CA ARG A 99 -32.82 13.14 6.76
C ARG A 99 -31.86 14.30 6.98
N ALA A 100 -32.34 15.42 7.54
CA ALA A 100 -31.49 16.56 7.85
C ALA A 100 -30.38 16.18 8.84
N LEU A 101 -30.72 15.42 9.89
CA LEU A 101 -29.72 14.91 10.84
C LEU A 101 -28.69 14.02 10.15
N ALA A 102 -29.12 13.04 9.35
CA ALA A 102 -28.22 12.14 8.65
C ALA A 102 -27.28 12.87 7.67
N LEU A 103 -27.79 13.87 6.94
CA LEU A 103 -26.98 14.69 6.05
C LEU A 103 -25.96 15.54 6.82
N SER A 104 -26.36 16.15 7.94
CA SER A 104 -25.45 16.91 8.80
C SER A 104 -24.35 16.04 9.40
N MET A 105 -24.66 14.80 9.76
CA MET A 105 -23.65 13.83 10.21
C MET A 105 -22.67 13.46 9.10
N ALA A 106 -23.15 13.21 7.88
CA ALA A 106 -22.30 12.89 6.73
C ALA A 106 -21.41 14.10 6.33
N GLU A 107 -21.99 15.30 6.30
CA GLU A 107 -21.27 16.56 6.08
C GLU A 107 -20.14 16.74 7.09
N ARG A 108 -20.45 16.64 8.39
CA ARG A 108 -19.44 16.75 9.45
C ARG A 108 -18.38 15.67 9.31
N TRP A 109 -18.76 14.43 9.01
CA TRP A 109 -17.84 13.31 8.84
C TRP A 109 -16.82 13.58 7.72
N MET A 110 -17.26 14.11 6.57
CA MET A 110 -16.39 14.49 5.46
C MET A 110 -15.47 15.64 5.88
N ILE A 111 -16.02 16.75 6.37
CA ILE A 111 -15.26 17.97 6.65
C ILE A 111 -14.13 17.73 7.65
N ILE A 112 -14.36 16.96 8.72
CA ILE A 112 -13.32 16.71 9.72
C ILE A 112 -12.22 15.77 9.22
N ARG A 113 -12.41 15.11 8.07
CA ARG A 113 -11.46 14.18 7.44
C ARG A 113 -10.75 14.79 6.23
N GLN A 114 -11.00 16.06 5.92
CA GLN A 114 -10.18 16.73 4.91
C GLN A 114 -8.72 16.78 5.41
N GLU A 115 -7.79 16.45 4.53
CA GLU A 115 -6.37 16.49 4.80
C GLU A 115 -5.78 17.87 4.56
N ALA A 116 -4.54 18.08 5.01
CA ALA A 116 -3.91 19.40 5.01
C ALA A 116 -3.68 19.97 3.61
N ASP A 117 -3.52 19.11 2.61
CA ASP A 117 -3.41 19.48 1.20
C ASP A 117 -4.77 19.88 0.59
N GLY A 118 -5.89 19.46 1.19
CA GLY A 118 -7.26 19.65 0.75
C GLY A 118 -7.92 18.38 0.19
N CYS A 119 -7.16 17.31 0.00
CA CYS A 119 -7.64 16.01 -0.44
C CYS A 119 -8.50 15.34 0.65
N PHE A 120 -9.32 14.37 0.25
CA PHE A 120 -10.03 13.50 1.17
C PHE A 120 -9.44 12.10 1.07
N GLY A 121 -8.63 11.71 2.07
CA GLY A 121 -8.00 10.40 2.15
C GLY A 121 -6.88 10.14 1.14
N GLY A 122 -6.27 11.18 0.58
CA GLY A 122 -5.14 11.03 -0.35
C GLY A 122 -5.50 10.51 -1.75
N ILE A 123 -6.77 10.22 -2.01
CA ILE A 123 -7.20 9.51 -3.23
C ILE A 123 -8.32 10.23 -4.00
N GLN A 124 -8.37 10.00 -5.31
CA GLN A 124 -9.25 10.71 -6.24
C GLN A 124 -10.77 10.52 -5.97
N PRO A 125 -11.30 9.29 -5.76
CA PRO A 125 -12.75 9.10 -5.68
C PRO A 125 -13.45 9.87 -4.54
N PRO A 126 -13.07 9.70 -3.25
CA PRO A 126 -13.67 10.46 -2.15
C PRO A 126 -13.44 11.97 -2.29
N THR A 127 -12.34 12.42 -2.88
CA THR A 127 -12.12 13.86 -3.12
C THR A 127 -13.16 14.43 -4.08
N VAL A 128 -13.36 13.78 -5.23
CA VAL A 128 -14.36 14.22 -6.21
C VAL A 128 -15.78 14.14 -5.64
N TYR A 129 -16.14 13.04 -4.95
CA TYR A 129 -17.47 12.91 -4.38
C TYR A 129 -17.74 13.88 -3.23
N SER A 130 -16.73 14.21 -2.42
CA SER A 130 -16.86 15.20 -1.35
C SER A 130 -17.05 16.61 -1.91
N ILE A 131 -16.34 16.98 -2.99
CA ILE A 131 -16.54 18.26 -3.68
C ILE A 131 -17.99 18.36 -4.20
N ILE A 132 -18.49 17.31 -4.86
CA ILE A 132 -19.86 17.27 -5.37
C ILE A 132 -20.86 17.38 -4.21
N ALA A 133 -20.68 16.60 -3.15
CA ALA A 133 -21.57 16.60 -2.00
C ALA A 133 -21.64 17.98 -1.31
N LEU A 134 -20.49 18.59 -1.02
CA LEU A 134 -20.41 19.91 -0.39
C LEU A 134 -21.02 20.99 -1.30
N ARG A 135 -20.78 20.92 -2.61
CA ARG A 135 -21.40 21.86 -3.56
C ARG A 135 -22.92 21.76 -3.58
N VAL A 136 -23.46 20.54 -3.52
CA VAL A 136 -24.91 20.28 -3.46
C VAL A 136 -25.52 20.69 -2.12
N LEU A 137 -24.75 20.61 -1.02
CA LEU A 137 -25.14 21.12 0.30
C LEU A 137 -25.16 22.66 0.37
N GLY A 138 -24.69 23.36 -0.67
CA GLY A 138 -24.77 24.81 -0.79
C GLY A 138 -23.48 25.56 -0.47
N TYR A 139 -22.36 24.85 -0.28
CA TYR A 139 -21.07 25.50 -0.09
C TYR A 139 -20.68 26.27 -1.38
N PRO A 140 -20.30 27.56 -1.27
CA PRO A 140 -19.83 28.32 -2.42
C PRO A 140 -18.39 27.89 -2.79
N LEU A 141 -17.99 28.05 -4.06
CA LEU A 141 -16.69 27.56 -4.54
C LEU A 141 -15.49 28.26 -3.89
N ASP A 142 -15.68 29.47 -3.38
CA ASP A 142 -14.71 30.25 -2.62
C ASP A 142 -14.71 29.91 -1.12
N HIS A 143 -15.53 28.95 -0.68
CA HIS A 143 -15.44 28.41 0.67
C HIS A 143 -14.09 27.71 0.85
N PRO A 144 -13.36 27.94 1.97
CA PRO A 144 -12.01 27.40 2.16
C PRO A 144 -11.87 25.90 1.89
N ILE A 145 -12.79 25.08 2.39
CA ILE A 145 -12.82 23.61 2.18
C ILE A 145 -12.89 23.24 0.69
N LEU A 146 -13.74 23.92 -0.08
CA LEU A 146 -13.87 23.64 -1.52
C LEU A 146 -12.68 24.20 -2.30
N THR A 147 -12.18 25.37 -1.94
CA THR A 147 -11.00 25.96 -2.58
C THR A 147 -9.76 25.07 -2.40
N THR A 148 -9.53 24.52 -1.19
CA THR A 148 -8.40 23.61 -0.96
C THR A 148 -8.60 22.27 -1.66
N ALA A 149 -9.82 21.71 -1.68
CA ALA A 149 -10.12 20.46 -2.39
C ALA A 149 -9.97 20.59 -3.91
N LEU A 150 -10.36 21.73 -4.50
CA LEU A 150 -10.14 21.96 -5.92
C LEU A 150 -8.66 22.12 -6.24
N ARG A 151 -7.91 22.80 -5.37
CA ARG A 151 -6.45 22.93 -5.50
C ARG A 151 -5.75 21.57 -5.38
N SER A 152 -6.20 20.68 -4.49
CA SER A 152 -5.58 19.35 -4.38
C SER A 152 -5.73 18.54 -5.67
N LEU A 153 -6.84 18.68 -6.40
CA LEU A 153 -6.96 18.06 -7.74
C LEU A 153 -5.88 18.56 -8.71
N ASP A 154 -5.50 19.85 -8.64
CA ASP A 154 -4.41 20.41 -9.45
C ASP A 154 -3.03 19.93 -8.99
N ASP A 155 -2.81 19.80 -7.69
CA ASP A 155 -1.56 19.28 -7.13
C ASP A 155 -1.34 17.78 -7.46
N TYR A 156 -2.43 17.00 -7.60
CA TYR A 156 -2.42 15.60 -8.01
C TYR A 156 -2.46 15.43 -9.54
N SER A 157 -1.86 16.37 -10.27
CA SER A 157 -1.88 16.34 -11.73
C SER A 157 -0.52 16.56 -12.36
N VAL A 158 -0.27 15.77 -13.39
CA VAL A 158 0.93 15.86 -14.22
C VAL A 158 0.53 16.37 -15.60
N ILE A 159 1.21 17.44 -16.03
CA ILE A 159 1.13 17.90 -17.42
C ILE A 159 2.10 17.06 -18.25
N ARG A 160 1.55 16.27 -19.16
CA ARG A 160 2.32 15.40 -20.06
C ARG A 160 2.96 16.22 -21.19
N PRO A 161 3.99 15.68 -21.89
CA PRO A 161 4.67 16.38 -22.97
C PRO A 161 3.77 16.84 -24.13
N ASP A 162 2.65 16.14 -24.35
CA ASP A 162 1.64 16.50 -25.35
C ASP A 162 0.68 17.62 -24.89
N GLY A 163 0.89 18.17 -23.70
CA GLY A 163 0.06 19.19 -23.07
C GLY A 163 -1.20 18.65 -22.38
N SER A 164 -1.45 17.34 -22.42
CA SER A 164 -2.58 16.74 -21.69
C SER A 164 -2.34 16.71 -20.18
N ARG A 165 -3.41 16.88 -19.39
CA ARG A 165 -3.37 16.78 -17.93
C ARG A 165 -3.79 15.38 -17.52
N MET A 166 -2.88 14.63 -16.91
CA MET A 166 -3.18 13.36 -16.25
C MET A 166 -3.46 13.61 -14.77
N GLN A 167 -4.61 13.12 -14.30
CA GLN A 167 -4.91 13.09 -12.87
C GLN A 167 -4.31 11.82 -12.27
N GLU A 168 -3.48 11.98 -11.25
CA GLU A 168 -2.99 10.87 -10.44
C GLU A 168 -4.12 10.39 -9.52
N ALA A 169 -4.28 9.07 -9.40
CA ALA A 169 -5.28 8.48 -8.52
C ALA A 169 -4.93 8.67 -7.04
N CYS A 170 -3.63 8.63 -6.75
CA CYS A 170 -2.95 8.90 -5.48
C CYS A 170 -1.49 9.29 -5.80
N GLN A 171 -0.73 9.76 -4.81
CA GLN A 171 0.70 10.07 -4.94
C GLN A 171 1.50 9.20 -3.96
N SER A 172 2.63 8.64 -4.38
CA SER A 172 3.40 7.62 -3.64
C SER A 172 4.73 8.07 -3.00
N PRO A 173 4.90 9.33 -2.52
CA PRO A 173 6.21 9.84 -2.15
C PRO A 173 6.85 9.13 -0.94
N VAL A 174 6.06 8.70 0.05
CA VAL A 174 6.60 8.03 1.25
C VAL A 174 7.11 6.64 0.86
N TRP A 175 6.24 5.87 0.21
CA TRP A 175 6.52 4.57 -0.37
C TRP A 175 7.75 4.58 -1.30
N ASP A 176 7.80 5.52 -2.24
CA ASP A 176 8.91 5.61 -3.18
C ASP A 176 10.23 5.95 -2.47
N THR A 177 10.18 6.79 -1.42
CA THR A 177 11.37 7.20 -0.69
C THR A 177 11.93 6.09 0.18
N CYS A 178 11.09 5.30 0.86
CA CYS A 178 11.55 4.19 1.68
C CYS A 178 12.17 3.09 0.81
N LEU A 179 11.50 2.69 -0.28
CA LEU A 179 12.03 1.70 -1.21
C LEU A 179 13.32 2.15 -1.89
N ALA A 180 13.42 3.41 -2.32
CA ALA A 180 14.66 3.94 -2.89
C ALA A 180 15.81 3.97 -1.86
N THR A 181 15.51 4.27 -0.60
CA THR A 181 16.50 4.26 0.48
C THR A 181 17.05 2.85 0.71
N ILE A 182 16.16 1.85 0.76
CA ILE A 182 16.53 0.43 0.89
C ILE A 182 17.35 0.00 -0.33
N ALA A 183 16.87 0.28 -1.54
CA ALA A 183 17.53 -0.11 -2.78
C ALA A 183 18.96 0.44 -2.90
N LEU A 184 19.16 1.72 -2.58
CA LEU A 184 20.48 2.36 -2.64
C LEU A 184 21.44 1.81 -1.58
N ALA A 185 20.97 1.59 -0.35
CA ALA A 185 21.76 0.92 0.68
C ALA A 185 22.09 -0.53 0.25
N ASP A 186 21.14 -1.21 -0.39
CA ASP A 186 21.31 -2.57 -0.89
C ASP A 186 22.27 -2.67 -2.09
N ALA A 187 22.40 -1.60 -2.86
CA ALA A 187 23.37 -1.46 -3.94
C ALA A 187 24.77 -1.02 -3.46
N GLY A 188 24.97 -0.82 -2.15
CA GLY A 188 26.28 -0.56 -1.57
C GLY A 188 26.60 0.91 -1.30
N LEU A 189 25.61 1.81 -1.37
CA LEU A 189 25.79 3.17 -0.85
C LEU A 189 26.05 3.12 0.66
N THR A 190 27.00 3.92 1.16
CA THR A 190 27.34 3.87 2.59
C THR A 190 26.15 4.33 3.43
N ARG A 191 25.93 3.68 4.57
CA ARG A 191 24.74 3.92 5.41
C ARG A 191 24.66 5.33 5.98
N ASP A 192 25.77 6.06 6.00
CA ASP A 192 25.88 7.46 6.42
C ASP A 192 25.93 8.45 5.24
N ASP A 193 25.68 7.98 4.01
CA ASP A 193 25.65 8.84 2.84
C ASP A 193 24.66 10.01 3.03
N PRO A 194 25.06 11.26 2.70
CA PRO A 194 24.21 12.43 2.90
C PRO A 194 22.82 12.34 2.25
N ALA A 195 22.67 11.62 1.13
CA ALA A 195 21.39 11.42 0.48
C ALA A 195 20.47 10.52 1.31
N LEU A 196 21.00 9.42 1.88
CA LEU A 196 20.23 8.52 2.74
C LEU A 196 19.87 9.19 4.07
N VAL A 197 20.79 9.95 4.67
CA VAL A 197 20.50 10.73 5.89
C VAL A 197 19.40 11.75 5.62
N LYS A 198 19.43 12.44 4.47
CA LYS A 198 18.38 13.39 4.08
C LYS A 198 17.03 12.70 3.85
N ALA A 199 17.02 11.52 3.24
CA ALA A 199 15.81 10.72 3.07
C ALA A 199 15.23 10.30 4.43
N ALA A 200 16.08 9.83 5.35
CA ALA A 200 15.68 9.50 6.71
C ALA A 200 15.10 10.71 7.47
N ASP A 201 15.75 11.89 7.41
CA ASP A 201 15.22 13.12 8.01
C ASP A 201 13.85 13.49 7.43
N TRP A 202 13.64 13.28 6.13
CA TRP A 202 12.35 13.53 5.48
C TRP A 202 11.28 12.51 5.94
N MET A 203 11.57 11.21 5.94
CA MET A 203 10.65 10.17 6.41
C MET A 203 10.28 10.35 7.89
N LEU A 204 11.25 10.70 8.76
CA LEU A 204 10.97 11.06 10.16
C LEU A 204 10.04 12.26 10.28
N SER A 205 10.06 13.18 9.31
CA SER A 205 9.13 14.30 9.29
C SER A 205 7.72 13.90 8.86
N GLN A 206 7.55 12.79 8.13
CA GLN A 206 6.25 12.28 7.68
C GLN A 206 5.55 11.40 8.73
N GLU A 207 6.17 11.14 9.88
CA GLU A 207 5.53 10.35 10.94
C GLU A 207 4.26 11.03 11.45
N VAL A 208 3.16 10.27 11.48
CA VAL A 208 1.91 10.70 12.10
C VAL A 208 2.07 10.59 13.62
N THR A 209 2.04 11.74 14.30
CA THR A 209 2.36 11.83 15.75
C THR A 209 1.22 12.37 16.61
N GLU A 210 0.24 13.03 16.00
CA GLU A 210 -0.80 13.77 16.73
C GLU A 210 -2.23 13.34 16.33
N ARG A 211 -2.48 13.12 15.04
CA ARG A 211 -3.82 12.82 14.53
C ARG A 211 -4.18 11.36 14.77
N ARG A 212 -5.36 11.14 15.34
CA ARG A 212 -5.98 9.81 15.38
C ARG A 212 -6.80 9.62 14.11
N GLY A 213 -6.46 8.58 13.37
CA GLY A 213 -7.15 8.17 12.15
C GLY A 213 -8.41 7.34 12.40
N ASP A 214 -9.07 6.93 11.32
CA ASP A 214 -10.26 6.07 11.39
C ASP A 214 -9.94 4.69 11.98
N TRP A 215 -8.70 4.21 11.82
CA TRP A 215 -8.17 3.02 12.48
C TRP A 215 -8.40 3.01 14.00
N SER A 216 -8.48 4.19 14.64
CA SER A 216 -8.66 4.31 16.09
C SER A 216 -10.09 4.01 16.56
N VAL A 217 -11.07 3.93 15.66
CA VAL A 217 -12.47 3.63 16.01
C VAL A 217 -12.59 2.24 16.67
N PRO A 218 -12.06 1.15 16.08
CA PRO A 218 -12.07 -0.16 16.73
C PRO A 218 -10.99 -0.34 17.82
N ILE A 219 -9.92 0.47 17.83
CA ILE A 219 -8.76 0.35 18.75
C ILE A 219 -8.34 1.72 19.33
N PRO A 220 -9.19 2.35 20.16
CA PRO A 220 -8.96 3.72 20.64
C PRO A 220 -7.74 3.86 21.55
N ASP A 221 -7.32 2.77 22.18
CA ASP A 221 -6.21 2.75 23.14
C ASP A 221 -4.84 2.58 22.48
N VAL A 222 -4.79 2.23 21.19
CA VAL A 222 -3.52 2.10 20.45
C VAL A 222 -2.90 3.51 20.30
N PRO A 223 -1.61 3.70 20.64
CA PRO A 223 -0.93 4.98 20.47
C PRO A 223 -0.90 5.43 19.00
N VAL A 224 -0.88 6.74 18.79
CA VAL A 224 -0.66 7.30 17.44
C VAL A 224 0.78 7.02 17.00
N GLY A 225 0.91 6.60 15.75
CA GLY A 225 2.16 6.32 15.06
C GLY A 225 1.84 5.96 13.61
N GLY A 226 2.88 5.53 12.90
CA GLY A 226 2.77 5.12 11.51
C GLY A 226 3.04 6.24 10.51
N TRP A 227 3.03 5.85 9.25
CA TRP A 227 3.25 6.68 8.08
C TRP A 227 2.13 6.41 7.09
N ALA A 228 1.82 7.40 6.26
CA ALA A 228 0.91 7.24 5.14
C ALA A 228 1.69 7.21 3.83
N PHE A 229 1.05 6.70 2.79
CA PHE A 229 1.56 6.68 1.41
C PHE A 229 1.85 8.08 0.82
N GLU A 230 0.92 9.04 1.00
CA GLU A 230 0.99 10.40 0.45
C GLU A 230 1.83 11.38 1.30
N PHE A 231 1.96 12.62 0.83
CA PHE A 231 2.56 13.72 1.61
C PHE A 231 1.74 14.15 2.82
N GLU A 232 0.42 14.19 2.69
CA GLU A 232 -0.50 14.71 3.70
C GLU A 232 -1.71 13.77 3.77
N ASN A 233 -1.69 12.81 4.70
CA ASN A 233 -2.78 11.85 4.87
C ASN A 233 -2.83 11.30 6.31
N ASP A 234 -2.70 12.20 7.29
CA ASP A 234 -2.56 11.86 8.71
C ASP A 234 -3.78 11.08 9.28
N THR A 235 -4.95 11.11 8.63
CA THR A 235 -6.11 10.30 9.03
C THR A 235 -5.97 8.82 8.62
N TYR A 236 -5.19 8.54 7.58
CA TYR A 236 -5.09 7.21 6.98
C TYR A 236 -3.62 6.77 6.83
N PRO A 237 -2.84 6.71 7.93
CA PRO A 237 -1.59 5.96 7.90
C PRO A 237 -1.91 4.50 7.59
N ASP A 238 -1.00 3.85 6.88
CA ASP A 238 -1.14 2.46 6.46
C ASP A 238 0.02 1.61 6.98
N VAL A 239 -0.27 0.32 7.14
CA VAL A 239 0.62 -0.67 7.75
C VAL A 239 1.84 -0.92 6.88
N ASP A 240 1.68 -0.84 5.56
CA ASP A 240 2.71 -1.21 4.61
C ASP A 240 3.82 -0.14 4.55
N ASP A 241 3.45 1.12 4.29
CA ASP A 241 4.36 2.27 4.37
C ASP A 241 5.02 2.35 5.75
N SER A 242 4.25 2.09 6.81
CA SER A 242 4.82 2.10 8.16
C SER A 242 5.91 1.06 8.35
N ALA A 243 5.73 -0.15 7.79
CA ALA A 243 6.72 -1.21 7.89
C ALA A 243 7.98 -0.88 7.07
N GLU A 244 7.80 -0.48 5.82
CA GLU A 244 8.89 -0.18 4.89
C GLU A 244 9.67 1.08 5.27
N VAL A 245 9.00 2.13 5.80
CA VAL A 245 9.71 3.30 6.34
C VAL A 245 10.60 2.89 7.52
N MET A 246 10.13 2.04 8.42
CA MET A 246 10.94 1.57 9.53
C MET A 246 12.13 0.71 9.06
N LEU A 247 11.94 -0.16 8.07
CA LEU A 247 13.02 -0.92 7.42
C LEU A 247 14.05 0.02 6.76
N ALA A 248 13.59 1.01 6.01
CA ALA A 248 14.45 2.00 5.36
C ALA A 248 15.26 2.81 6.37
N LEU A 249 14.63 3.26 7.46
CA LEU A 249 15.32 3.96 8.56
C LEU A 249 16.39 3.07 9.20
N MET A 250 16.15 1.76 9.33
CA MET A 250 17.14 0.81 9.82
C MET A 250 18.34 0.67 8.88
N ARG A 251 18.22 0.97 7.58
CA ARG A 251 19.37 0.95 6.65
C ARG A 251 20.26 2.19 6.77
N VAL A 252 19.87 3.24 7.51
CA VAL A 252 20.62 4.51 7.61
C VAL A 252 21.34 4.66 8.97
N ASN A 253 22.64 4.96 8.94
CA ASN A 253 23.43 5.38 10.10
C ASN A 253 23.17 6.87 10.38
N HIS A 254 21.97 7.18 10.84
CA HIS A 254 21.55 8.56 11.07
C HIS A 254 22.37 9.23 12.19
N PRO A 255 22.82 10.50 12.05
CA PRO A 255 23.60 11.20 13.09
C PRO A 255 22.88 11.39 14.43
N LYS A 256 21.57 11.16 14.46
CA LYS A 256 20.69 11.22 15.64
C LYS A 256 19.94 9.90 15.79
N PRO A 257 20.60 8.80 16.18
CA PRO A 257 20.00 7.47 16.24
C PRO A 257 18.85 7.40 17.26
N GLU A 258 18.87 8.24 18.30
CA GLU A 258 17.81 8.33 19.29
C GLU A 258 16.46 8.79 18.69
N LYS A 259 16.50 9.63 17.65
CA LYS A 259 15.29 10.06 16.95
C LYS A 259 14.69 8.94 16.12
N VAL A 260 15.55 8.21 15.41
CA VAL A 260 15.15 7.04 14.62
C VAL A 260 14.52 6.00 15.54
N MET A 261 15.22 5.62 16.61
CA MET A 261 14.72 4.65 17.58
C MET A 261 13.38 5.08 18.20
N ALA A 262 13.21 6.35 18.54
CA ALA A 262 11.95 6.84 19.10
C ALA A 262 10.78 6.78 18.10
N ALA A 263 11.01 7.11 16.83
CA ALA A 263 10.00 7.01 15.78
C ALA A 263 9.66 5.54 15.46
N THR A 264 10.68 4.70 15.26
CA THR A 264 10.51 3.25 15.07
C THR A 264 9.75 2.62 16.22
N TYR A 265 10.02 3.01 17.47
CA TYR A 265 9.27 2.51 18.63
C TYR A 265 7.78 2.87 18.57
N ARG A 266 7.43 4.12 18.22
CA ARG A 266 6.02 4.53 18.08
C ARG A 266 5.33 3.83 16.91
N GLY A 267 6.00 3.76 15.76
CA GLY A 267 5.53 3.02 14.59
C GLY A 267 5.26 1.55 14.92
N LEU A 268 6.17 0.91 15.66
CA LEU A 268 6.03 -0.48 16.09
C LEU A 268 4.84 -0.69 17.04
N GLN A 269 4.61 0.22 17.99
CA GLN A 269 3.42 0.15 18.86
C GLN A 269 2.13 0.24 18.05
N TRP A 270 2.11 1.10 17.03
CA TRP A 270 0.97 1.24 16.14
C TRP A 270 0.77 -0.04 15.30
N VAL A 271 1.80 -0.50 14.57
CA VAL A 271 1.76 -1.74 13.76
C VAL A 271 1.33 -2.96 14.59
N PHE A 272 1.78 -3.08 15.84
CA PHE A 272 1.32 -4.14 16.74
C PHE A 272 -0.17 -4.04 17.08
N GLY A 273 -0.69 -2.83 17.27
CA GLY A 273 -2.11 -2.57 17.48
C GLY A 273 -2.96 -2.89 16.23
N MET A 274 -2.36 -2.80 15.04
CA MET A 274 -3.01 -3.03 13.75
C MET A 274 -3.12 -4.52 13.35
N GLN A 275 -2.65 -5.47 14.17
CA GLN A 275 -2.77 -6.89 13.81
C GLN A 275 -4.21 -7.38 13.90
N SER A 276 -4.71 -8.02 12.84
CA SER A 276 -6.04 -8.63 12.82
C SER A 276 -6.13 -9.91 13.67
N ALA A 277 -7.35 -10.31 13.99
CA ALA A 277 -7.64 -11.45 14.86
C ALA A 277 -7.21 -12.80 14.26
N ASP A 278 -7.07 -12.90 12.95
CA ASP A 278 -6.58 -14.07 12.23
C ASP A 278 -5.04 -14.18 12.17
N GLY A 279 -4.33 -13.08 12.43
CA GLY A 279 -2.86 -13.04 12.54
C GLY A 279 -2.17 -12.23 11.45
N GLY A 280 -2.89 -11.89 10.38
CA GLY A 280 -2.37 -11.03 9.33
C GLY A 280 -2.62 -9.54 9.60
N TRP A 281 -2.19 -8.72 8.66
CA TRP A 281 -2.43 -7.27 8.63
C TRP A 281 -3.12 -6.88 7.32
N GLY A 282 -4.14 -6.03 7.43
CA GLY A 282 -4.68 -5.25 6.31
C GLY A 282 -3.90 -3.93 6.18
N ALA A 283 -4.23 -3.12 5.18
CA ALA A 283 -3.50 -1.88 4.92
C ALA A 283 -3.84 -0.77 5.94
N PHE A 284 -5.11 -0.53 6.22
CA PHE A 284 -5.57 0.65 6.97
C PHE A 284 -6.35 0.32 8.25
N ASP A 285 -6.98 -0.85 8.33
CA ASP A 285 -7.88 -1.21 9.44
C ASP A 285 -7.65 -2.63 9.98
N ILE A 286 -8.05 -2.83 11.24
CA ILE A 286 -8.11 -4.18 11.82
C ILE A 286 -9.46 -4.84 11.53
N ASN A 287 -9.43 -6.15 11.28
CA ASN A 287 -10.62 -6.99 11.15
C ASN A 287 -11.66 -6.50 10.11
N ASN A 288 -11.21 -5.76 9.09
CA ASN A 288 -12.05 -5.21 8.05
C ASN A 288 -12.24 -6.23 6.92
N PHE A 289 -12.84 -7.39 7.22
CA PHE A 289 -13.02 -8.49 6.26
C PHE A 289 -14.49 -8.98 6.13
N GLY A 290 -15.44 -8.13 6.51
CA GLY A 290 -16.87 -8.44 6.51
C GLY A 290 -17.46 -8.63 5.10
N GLN A 291 -17.95 -9.83 4.79
CA GLN A 291 -18.47 -10.17 3.45
C GLN A 291 -19.88 -9.66 3.13
N LEU A 292 -20.61 -9.15 4.13
CA LEU A 292 -22.00 -8.71 3.93
C LEU A 292 -22.09 -7.47 3.04
N VAL A 293 -21.08 -6.58 3.09
CA VAL A 293 -21.10 -5.34 2.31
C VAL A 293 -21.10 -5.61 0.81
N TYR A 294 -20.46 -6.69 0.34
CA TYR A 294 -20.46 -7.09 -1.07
C TYR A 294 -21.79 -7.64 -1.58
N LYS A 295 -22.81 -7.72 -0.72
CA LYS A 295 -24.16 -8.16 -1.11
C LYS A 295 -25.10 -7.00 -1.44
N ILE A 296 -24.68 -5.76 -1.17
CA ILE A 296 -25.48 -4.56 -1.49
C ILE A 296 -25.31 -4.20 -2.98
N PRO A 297 -26.31 -3.56 -3.63
CA PRO A 297 -26.23 -3.24 -5.06
C PRO A 297 -25.11 -2.26 -5.43
N PHE A 298 -24.68 -1.42 -4.48
CA PHE A 298 -23.56 -0.48 -4.67
C PHE A 298 -22.20 -1.19 -4.82
N ALA A 299 -22.08 -2.44 -4.39
CA ALA A 299 -20.81 -3.19 -4.40
C ALA A 299 -20.56 -3.87 -5.76
N ASP A 300 -20.61 -3.12 -6.85
CA ASP A 300 -20.40 -3.63 -8.21
C ASP A 300 -18.99 -3.33 -8.79
N PHE A 301 -18.18 -2.55 -8.06
CA PHE A 301 -16.82 -2.19 -8.43
C PHE A 301 -15.85 -2.32 -7.24
N GLY A 302 -14.72 -2.99 -7.49
CA GLY A 302 -13.56 -3.01 -6.59
C GLY A 302 -13.78 -3.72 -5.26
N MET A 303 -13.00 -3.31 -4.26
CA MET A 303 -13.00 -3.86 -2.91
C MET A 303 -13.57 -2.83 -1.94
N LEU A 304 -14.56 -3.22 -1.14
CA LEU A 304 -15.21 -2.38 -0.13
C LEU A 304 -14.70 -2.64 1.29
N THR A 305 -13.76 -3.57 1.43
CA THR A 305 -13.19 -3.99 2.71
C THR A 305 -11.68 -4.12 2.58
N ASP A 306 -11.00 -4.08 3.72
CA ASP A 306 -9.55 -4.18 3.87
C ASP A 306 -9.17 -5.45 4.66
N PRO A 307 -9.31 -6.65 4.06
CA PRO A 307 -8.91 -7.87 4.73
C PRO A 307 -7.38 -7.97 4.78
N PRO A 308 -6.83 -8.72 5.75
CA PRO A 308 -5.41 -9.06 5.74
C PRO A 308 -4.95 -9.68 4.43
N SER A 309 -3.74 -9.30 3.99
CA SER A 309 -3.13 -9.78 2.75
C SER A 309 -1.68 -10.22 2.95
N ALA A 310 -1.19 -11.07 2.03
CA ALA A 310 0.12 -11.70 2.14
C ALA A 310 1.28 -10.72 1.98
N ASP A 311 1.15 -9.75 1.08
CA ASP A 311 2.12 -8.67 0.90
C ASP A 311 2.27 -7.79 2.16
N VAL A 312 1.17 -7.20 2.65
CA VAL A 312 1.23 -6.34 3.85
C VAL A 312 1.71 -7.12 5.08
N THR A 313 1.25 -8.37 5.24
CA THR A 313 1.72 -9.23 6.32
C THR A 313 3.20 -9.56 6.18
N ALA A 314 3.71 -9.74 4.96
CA ALA A 314 5.13 -10.01 4.70
C ALA A 314 6.00 -8.82 5.10
N HIS A 315 5.67 -7.59 4.69
CA HIS A 315 6.47 -6.41 5.03
C HIS A 315 6.55 -6.20 6.55
N VAL A 316 5.45 -6.43 7.29
CA VAL A 316 5.48 -6.43 8.76
C VAL A 316 6.35 -7.56 9.32
N VAL A 317 6.21 -8.79 8.82
CA VAL A 317 7.00 -9.94 9.28
C VAL A 317 8.50 -9.73 9.01
N GLU A 318 8.86 -9.14 7.86
CA GLU A 318 10.24 -8.78 7.52
C GLU A 318 10.79 -7.75 8.52
N LEU A 319 10.07 -6.65 8.75
CA LEU A 319 10.42 -5.65 9.76
C LEU A 319 10.66 -6.28 11.13
N LEU A 320 9.74 -7.14 11.59
CA LEU A 320 9.84 -7.76 12.91
C LEU A 320 11.02 -8.75 12.98
N GLY A 321 11.30 -9.48 11.91
CA GLY A 321 12.47 -10.33 11.79
C GLY A 321 13.77 -9.54 11.92
N GLU A 322 13.90 -8.47 11.14
CA GLU A 322 15.05 -7.56 11.12
C GLU A 322 15.28 -6.83 12.45
N LEU A 323 14.21 -6.54 13.20
CA LEU A 323 14.29 -5.98 14.55
C LEU A 323 14.66 -7.02 15.63
N GLY A 324 14.87 -8.28 15.25
CA GLY A 324 15.15 -9.37 16.19
C GLY A 324 13.94 -9.82 17.01
N LEU A 325 12.73 -9.58 16.50
CA LEU A 325 11.45 -9.89 17.14
C LEU A 325 10.77 -11.13 16.52
N ALA A 326 11.54 -12.02 15.88
CA ALA A 326 11.04 -13.27 15.32
C ALA A 326 10.29 -14.15 16.33
N ASP A 327 10.73 -14.13 17.60
CA ASP A 327 10.13 -14.92 18.66
C ASP A 327 8.86 -14.32 19.28
N ASP A 328 8.53 -13.07 18.94
CA ASP A 328 7.34 -12.39 19.44
C ASP A 328 6.06 -13.14 18.99
N PRO A 329 5.06 -13.31 19.87
CA PRO A 329 3.82 -13.99 19.52
C PRO A 329 3.10 -13.40 18.30
N ARG A 330 3.21 -12.08 18.08
CA ARG A 330 2.59 -11.39 16.94
C ARG A 330 3.28 -11.76 15.65
N THR A 331 4.62 -11.79 15.63
CA THR A 331 5.42 -12.25 14.49
C THR A 331 5.11 -13.71 14.14
N LYS A 332 5.07 -14.59 15.15
CA LYS A 332 4.72 -16.01 14.96
C LYS A 332 3.34 -16.20 14.33
N ARG A 333 2.35 -15.41 14.76
CA ARG A 333 1.01 -15.42 14.14
C ARG A 333 1.02 -14.92 12.70
N GLY A 334 1.82 -13.89 12.39
CA GLY A 334 2.03 -13.42 11.02
C GLY A 334 2.66 -14.47 10.13
N VAL A 335 3.74 -15.10 10.59
CA VAL A 335 4.39 -16.23 9.91
C VAL A 335 3.41 -17.38 9.69
N GLU A 336 2.65 -17.77 10.72
CA GLU A 336 1.64 -18.81 10.60
C GLU A 336 0.56 -18.44 9.58
N TRP A 337 0.08 -17.20 9.59
CA TRP A 337 -0.89 -16.70 8.60
C TRP A 337 -0.34 -16.81 7.17
N LEU A 338 0.90 -16.37 6.94
CA LEU A 338 1.56 -16.46 5.62
C LEU A 338 1.70 -17.92 5.15
N LEU A 339 2.08 -18.83 6.04
CA LEU A 339 2.18 -20.25 5.69
C LEU A 339 0.82 -20.86 5.32
N HIS A 340 -0.26 -20.42 5.96
CA HIS A 340 -1.62 -20.86 5.65
C HIS A 340 -2.19 -20.20 4.38
N SER A 341 -1.73 -19.01 4.02
CA SER A 341 -2.17 -18.28 2.83
C SER A 341 -1.42 -18.67 1.55
N GLN A 342 -0.50 -19.64 1.62
CA GLN A 342 0.24 -20.09 0.45
C GLN A 342 -0.67 -20.86 -0.51
N GLU A 343 -0.60 -20.54 -1.79
CA GLU A 343 -1.34 -21.24 -2.84
C GLU A 343 -0.86 -22.67 -3.03
N ALA A 344 -1.72 -23.51 -3.61
CA ALA A 344 -1.41 -24.92 -3.86
C ALA A 344 -0.20 -25.11 -4.80
N ASP A 345 0.06 -24.15 -5.69
CA ASP A 345 1.22 -24.15 -6.60
C ASP A 345 2.52 -23.63 -5.96
N GLY A 346 2.45 -23.15 -4.71
CA GLY A 346 3.59 -22.63 -3.95
C GLY A 346 3.75 -21.12 -3.98
N SER A 347 2.95 -20.39 -4.76
CA SER A 347 2.98 -18.92 -4.80
C SER A 347 2.19 -18.27 -3.67
N TRP A 348 2.29 -16.94 -3.56
CA TRP A 348 1.41 -16.11 -2.73
C TRP A 348 0.75 -15.02 -3.57
N TYR A 349 -0.55 -14.83 -3.38
CA TYR A 349 -1.32 -13.77 -4.01
C TYR A 349 -0.82 -12.36 -3.63
N GLY A 350 -0.63 -11.48 -4.61
CA GLY A 350 -0.24 -10.08 -4.42
C GLY A 350 -1.46 -9.17 -4.46
N ARG A 351 -1.82 -8.55 -3.34
CA ARG A 351 -3.02 -7.69 -3.23
C ARG A 351 -2.77 -6.30 -3.80
N TRP A 352 -1.56 -5.77 -3.67
CA TRP A 352 -1.18 -4.39 -4.03
C TRP A 352 -0.15 -4.27 -5.16
N GLY A 353 0.50 -5.36 -5.53
CA GLY A 353 1.38 -5.47 -6.70
C GLY A 353 1.01 -6.69 -7.54
N VAL A 354 1.18 -6.59 -8.86
CA VAL A 354 0.76 -7.59 -9.85
C VAL A 354 1.77 -8.74 -9.92
N ASN A 355 1.45 -9.97 -9.55
CA ASN A 355 0.43 -10.46 -8.63
C ASN A 355 1.10 -11.56 -7.79
N HIS A 356 1.13 -12.80 -8.27
CA HIS A 356 1.77 -13.92 -7.57
C HIS A 356 3.28 -13.78 -7.50
N ILE A 357 3.91 -13.16 -8.50
CA ILE A 357 5.34 -12.82 -8.45
C ILE A 357 5.60 -11.81 -7.35
N TYR A 358 4.76 -10.78 -7.23
CA TYR A 358 4.88 -9.76 -6.18
C TYR A 358 4.71 -10.35 -4.78
N GLY A 359 3.59 -11.06 -4.54
CA GLY A 359 3.32 -11.68 -3.24
C GLY A 359 4.41 -12.68 -2.85
N THR A 360 4.85 -13.52 -3.77
CA THR A 360 5.96 -14.46 -3.51
C THR A 360 7.29 -13.74 -3.28
N GLY A 361 7.52 -12.66 -4.03
CA GLY A 361 8.68 -11.77 -3.94
C GLY A 361 8.87 -11.15 -2.56
N GLY A 362 7.79 -10.75 -1.89
CA GLY A 362 7.83 -10.21 -0.52
C GLY A 362 7.77 -11.28 0.57
N VAL A 363 6.97 -12.34 0.39
CA VAL A 363 6.77 -13.35 1.44
C VAL A 363 8.03 -14.18 1.70
N VAL A 364 8.78 -14.57 0.67
CA VAL A 364 9.98 -15.40 0.86
C VAL A 364 11.06 -14.68 1.69
N PRO A 365 11.46 -13.43 1.37
CA PRO A 365 12.34 -12.63 2.24
C PRO A 365 11.81 -12.49 3.67
N ALA A 366 10.53 -12.18 3.85
CA ALA A 366 9.92 -12.02 5.18
C ALA A 366 10.04 -13.29 6.03
N LEU A 367 9.73 -14.46 5.46
CA LEU A 367 9.87 -15.74 6.17
C LEU A 367 11.33 -16.03 6.55
N ARG A 368 12.29 -15.66 5.69
CA ARG A 368 13.72 -15.80 5.97
C ARG A 368 14.18 -14.86 7.07
N ALA A 369 13.76 -13.60 7.05
CA ALA A 369 14.00 -12.62 8.12
C ALA A 369 13.41 -13.07 9.46
N ALA A 370 12.26 -13.74 9.44
CA ALA A 370 11.65 -14.35 10.63
C ALA A 370 12.32 -15.66 11.09
N GLY A 371 13.42 -16.09 10.44
CA GLY A 371 14.26 -17.21 10.88
C GLY A 371 13.91 -18.57 10.30
N LEU A 372 13.00 -18.67 9.32
CA LEU A 372 12.76 -19.96 8.65
C LEU A 372 13.97 -20.32 7.77
N PRO A 373 14.42 -21.59 7.76
CA PRO A 373 15.52 -22.01 6.91
C PRO A 373 15.10 -22.03 5.43
N ALA A 374 16.02 -21.80 4.49
CA ALA A 374 15.76 -21.93 3.06
C ALA A 374 15.33 -23.35 2.63
N SER A 375 15.58 -24.35 3.48
CA SER A 375 15.10 -25.72 3.32
C SER A 375 13.63 -25.91 3.72
N HIS A 376 12.97 -24.91 4.28
CA HIS A 376 11.57 -25.00 4.67
C HIS A 376 10.69 -25.31 3.44
N PRO A 377 9.75 -26.28 3.51
CA PRO A 377 8.97 -26.71 2.34
C PRO A 377 8.24 -25.57 1.62
N ALA A 378 7.70 -24.61 2.35
CA ALA A 378 7.01 -23.45 1.75
C ALA A 378 7.95 -22.60 0.87
N ILE A 379 9.17 -22.34 1.34
CA ILE A 379 10.19 -21.58 0.60
C ILE A 379 10.70 -22.37 -0.61
N GLN A 380 10.86 -23.69 -0.47
CA GLN A 380 11.28 -24.54 -1.60
C GLN A 380 10.24 -24.55 -2.72
N ARG A 381 8.95 -24.75 -2.39
CA ARG A 381 7.86 -24.71 -3.38
C ARG A 381 7.77 -23.38 -4.10
N ALA A 382 7.93 -22.27 -3.37
CA ALA A 382 7.94 -20.94 -3.95
C ALA A 382 9.09 -20.73 -4.94
N ALA A 383 10.31 -21.18 -4.57
CA ALA A 383 11.45 -21.13 -5.47
C ALA A 383 11.27 -22.05 -6.70
N ASP A 384 10.70 -23.24 -6.53
CA ASP A 384 10.36 -24.15 -7.64
C ASP A 384 9.34 -23.50 -8.59
N TRP A 385 8.30 -22.88 -8.03
CA TRP A 385 7.29 -22.15 -8.79
C TRP A 385 7.90 -21.01 -9.60
N LEU A 386 8.72 -20.16 -8.98
CA LEU A 386 9.41 -19.07 -9.68
C LEU A 386 10.26 -19.59 -10.84
N VAL A 387 11.06 -20.64 -10.63
CA VAL A 387 11.86 -21.22 -11.73
C VAL A 387 10.97 -21.74 -12.86
N SER A 388 9.83 -22.36 -12.54
CA SER A 388 8.87 -22.83 -13.56
C SER A 388 8.18 -21.71 -14.35
N ARG A 389 8.20 -20.48 -13.82
CA ARG A 389 7.60 -19.28 -14.42
C ARG A 389 8.60 -18.33 -15.06
N GLN A 390 9.88 -18.67 -15.12
CA GLN A 390 10.87 -17.83 -15.79
C GLN A 390 10.65 -17.85 -17.31
N ASN A 391 10.65 -16.66 -17.92
CA ASN A 391 10.53 -16.53 -19.37
C ASN A 391 11.80 -17.00 -20.10
N PRO A 392 11.70 -17.38 -21.39
CA PRO A 392 12.86 -17.81 -22.18
C PRO A 392 13.98 -16.76 -22.30
N ASP A 393 13.67 -15.48 -22.14
CA ASP A 393 14.65 -14.38 -22.15
C ASP A 393 15.43 -14.26 -20.83
N GLY A 394 15.01 -14.96 -19.78
CA GLY A 394 15.62 -14.94 -18.46
C GLY A 394 14.92 -14.01 -17.46
N GLY A 395 13.98 -13.18 -17.90
CA GLY A 395 13.18 -12.34 -17.01
C GLY A 395 11.95 -13.06 -16.45
N TRP A 396 11.17 -12.31 -15.67
CA TRP A 396 9.84 -12.71 -15.20
C TRP A 396 8.82 -11.62 -15.48
N GLY A 397 7.60 -12.07 -15.73
CA GLY A 397 6.48 -11.21 -16.09
C GLY A 397 5.16 -11.81 -15.64
N GLU A 398 4.23 -10.95 -15.24
CA GLU A 398 2.87 -11.34 -14.90
C GLU A 398 1.87 -10.28 -15.33
N ASP A 399 0.91 -10.68 -16.16
CA ASP A 399 -0.13 -9.76 -16.63
C ASP A 399 -1.18 -9.50 -15.54
N CYS A 400 -1.80 -8.32 -15.58
CA CYS A 400 -2.92 -7.95 -14.72
C CYS A 400 -4.08 -8.95 -14.81
N TYR A 401 -4.25 -9.65 -15.93
CA TYR A 401 -5.25 -10.69 -16.10
C TYR A 401 -5.09 -11.88 -15.12
N SER A 402 -3.92 -12.04 -14.49
CA SER A 402 -3.70 -13.06 -13.43
C SER A 402 -4.67 -12.95 -12.26
N TYR A 403 -5.24 -11.76 -11.99
CA TYR A 403 -6.29 -11.59 -10.97
C TYR A 403 -7.63 -12.25 -11.34
N ASN A 404 -7.88 -12.46 -12.64
CA ASN A 404 -9.11 -13.05 -13.16
C ASN A 404 -8.97 -14.56 -13.40
N ASP A 405 -7.75 -15.05 -13.64
CA ASP A 405 -7.48 -16.45 -13.94
C ASP A 405 -6.13 -16.91 -13.35
N MET A 406 -6.20 -17.68 -12.26
CA MET A 406 -5.05 -18.26 -11.57
C MET A 406 -4.16 -19.14 -12.47
N SER A 407 -4.69 -19.70 -13.56
CA SER A 407 -3.86 -20.48 -14.50
C SER A 407 -2.80 -19.62 -15.21
N THR A 408 -3.01 -18.30 -15.23
CA THR A 408 -2.10 -17.29 -15.79
C THR A 408 -1.18 -16.66 -14.74
N ALA A 409 -1.17 -17.17 -13.50
CA ALA A 409 -0.26 -16.72 -12.45
C ALA A 409 1.21 -16.85 -12.89
N GLY A 410 1.97 -15.78 -12.71
CA GLY A 410 3.36 -15.67 -13.15
C GLY A 410 3.56 -15.78 -14.66
N VAL A 411 2.57 -15.42 -15.47
CA VAL A 411 2.66 -15.42 -16.94
C VAL A 411 2.44 -14.01 -17.49
N GLY A 412 3.42 -13.50 -18.22
CA GLY A 412 3.41 -12.18 -18.82
C GLY A 412 4.74 -11.87 -19.50
N VAL A 413 4.82 -10.72 -20.17
CA VAL A 413 6.10 -10.23 -20.72
C VAL A 413 7.03 -9.85 -19.57
N SER A 414 8.32 -10.12 -19.71
CA SER A 414 9.29 -9.78 -18.68
C SER A 414 9.29 -8.27 -18.37
N THR A 415 9.13 -7.90 -17.10
CA THR A 415 9.21 -6.51 -16.63
C THR A 415 10.36 -6.37 -15.64
N ALA A 416 10.86 -5.14 -15.45
CA ALA A 416 12.01 -4.88 -14.60
C ALA A 416 11.67 -5.14 -13.13
N SER A 417 10.52 -4.65 -12.68
CA SER A 417 10.06 -4.83 -11.30
C SER A 417 9.73 -6.29 -10.97
N GLN A 418 8.99 -7.01 -11.82
CA GLN A 418 8.66 -8.43 -11.58
C GLN A 418 9.88 -9.35 -11.66
N THR A 419 10.82 -9.09 -12.58
CA THR A 419 12.10 -9.81 -12.62
C THR A 419 12.89 -9.61 -11.33
N ALA A 420 12.91 -8.38 -10.81
CA ALA A 420 13.57 -8.07 -9.54
C ALA A 420 12.90 -8.78 -8.35
N TRP A 421 11.57 -8.80 -8.26
CA TRP A 421 10.84 -9.52 -7.19
C TRP A 421 11.13 -11.02 -7.18
N ALA A 422 11.09 -11.66 -8.34
CA ALA A 422 11.45 -13.07 -8.48
C ALA A 422 12.91 -13.31 -8.05
N LEU A 423 13.83 -12.42 -8.45
CA LEU A 423 15.24 -12.52 -8.08
C LEU A 423 15.45 -12.35 -6.58
N LEU A 424 14.78 -11.39 -5.93
CA LEU A 424 14.85 -11.19 -4.47
C LEU A 424 14.41 -12.44 -3.70
N ALA A 425 13.30 -13.06 -4.09
CA ALA A 425 12.84 -14.31 -3.48
C ALA A 425 13.82 -15.47 -3.70
N LEU A 426 14.42 -15.60 -4.89
CA LEU A 426 15.43 -16.63 -5.15
C LEU A 426 16.72 -16.41 -4.34
N ILE A 427 17.16 -15.15 -4.16
CA ILE A 427 18.30 -14.82 -3.30
C ILE A 427 17.99 -15.21 -1.86
N ALA A 428 16.83 -14.78 -1.32
CA ALA A 428 16.41 -15.10 0.04
C ALA A 428 16.27 -16.62 0.26
N ALA A 429 15.89 -17.39 -0.76
CA ALA A 429 15.82 -18.85 -0.72
C ALA A 429 17.19 -19.56 -0.87
N ASP A 430 18.31 -18.85 -0.72
CA ASP A 430 19.69 -19.31 -0.89
C ASP A 430 19.91 -19.99 -2.28
N ARG A 431 19.31 -19.43 -3.33
CA ARG A 431 19.39 -19.93 -4.71
C ARG A 431 20.29 -19.07 -5.60
N VAL A 432 21.49 -18.78 -5.10
CA VAL A 432 22.57 -18.13 -5.86
C VAL A 432 23.72 -19.12 -6.00
N GLY A 433 24.31 -19.23 -7.20
CA GLY A 433 25.42 -20.13 -7.49
C GLY A 433 25.03 -21.37 -8.29
N GLU A 434 25.52 -22.55 -7.88
CA GLU A 434 25.34 -23.80 -8.63
C GLU A 434 23.92 -24.35 -8.59
N GLY A 435 23.58 -25.17 -9.60
CA GLY A 435 22.29 -25.82 -9.73
C GLY A 435 21.26 -25.02 -10.54
N GLU A 436 20.12 -25.66 -10.83
CA GLU A 436 19.09 -25.12 -11.72
C GLU A 436 18.53 -23.77 -11.23
N LYS A 437 18.22 -23.67 -9.94
CA LYS A 437 17.70 -22.44 -9.33
C LYS A 437 18.72 -21.30 -9.32
N GLY A 438 19.99 -21.64 -9.06
CA GLY A 438 21.11 -20.69 -9.16
C GLY A 438 21.31 -20.16 -10.58
N ALA A 439 21.17 -21.05 -11.58
CA ALA A 439 21.18 -20.65 -12.99
C ALA A 439 19.99 -19.77 -13.37
N ALA A 440 18.79 -20.02 -12.81
CA ALA A 440 17.62 -19.17 -13.01
C ALA A 440 17.84 -17.75 -12.44
N ALA A 441 18.34 -17.65 -11.20
CA ALA A 441 18.69 -16.36 -10.59
C ALA A 441 19.75 -15.60 -11.42
N ALA A 442 20.79 -16.29 -11.90
CA ALA A 442 21.81 -15.70 -12.77
C ALA A 442 21.25 -15.16 -14.08
N ARG A 443 20.30 -15.87 -14.71
CA ARG A 443 19.61 -15.39 -15.91
C ARG A 443 18.75 -14.16 -15.64
N GLY A 444 18.08 -14.09 -14.48
CA GLY A 444 17.33 -12.91 -14.05
C GLY A 444 18.21 -11.68 -13.87
N ALA A 445 19.32 -11.84 -13.15
CA ALA A 445 20.30 -10.77 -12.96
C ALA A 445 20.92 -10.33 -14.30
N ALA A 446 21.22 -11.28 -15.19
CA ALA A 446 21.73 -10.98 -16.53
C ALA A 446 20.69 -10.24 -17.39
N TRP A 447 19.41 -10.63 -17.32
CA TRP A 447 18.34 -9.95 -18.03
C TRP A 447 18.26 -8.49 -17.58
N LEU A 448 18.16 -8.23 -16.26
CA LEU A 448 18.16 -6.87 -15.70
C LEU A 448 19.38 -6.06 -16.15
N ALA A 449 20.58 -6.63 -16.08
CA ALA A 449 21.79 -5.93 -16.52
C ALA A 449 21.78 -5.64 -18.04
N SER A 450 21.23 -6.54 -18.85
CA SER A 450 21.19 -6.40 -20.31
C SER A 450 20.08 -5.48 -20.83
N THR A 451 19.01 -5.30 -20.05
CA THR A 451 17.87 -4.43 -20.41
C THR A 451 17.96 -3.04 -19.79
N GLN A 452 19.03 -2.76 -19.04
CA GLN A 452 19.32 -1.39 -18.58
C GLN A 452 19.59 -0.48 -19.79
N THR A 453 18.88 0.63 -19.83
CA THR A 453 19.07 1.70 -20.84
C THR A 453 20.40 2.43 -20.65
N PRO A 454 20.90 3.15 -21.67
CA PRO A 454 22.11 3.98 -21.54
C PRO A 454 22.04 5.03 -20.42
N GLU A 455 20.84 5.48 -20.07
CA GLU A 455 20.58 6.44 -18.99
C GLU A 455 20.63 5.82 -17.59
N GLY A 456 20.76 4.49 -17.50
CA GLY A 456 20.78 3.74 -16.24
C GLY A 456 19.40 3.39 -15.68
N THR A 457 18.32 3.67 -16.44
CA THR A 457 16.94 3.26 -16.13
C THR A 457 16.58 1.93 -16.82
N TRP A 458 15.40 1.40 -16.52
CA TRP A 458 14.73 0.36 -17.31
C TRP A 458 13.48 0.94 -17.97
N ASP A 459 13.06 0.33 -19.07
CA ASP A 459 11.75 0.57 -19.65
C ASP A 459 10.72 -0.38 -19.04
N GLU A 460 9.55 0.13 -18.70
CA GLU A 460 8.43 -0.65 -18.16
C GLU A 460 7.11 0.01 -18.56
N ASP A 461 6.49 -0.54 -19.59
CA ASP A 461 5.22 -0.04 -20.15
C ASP A 461 4.00 -0.75 -19.55
N HIS A 462 4.22 -1.88 -18.88
CA HIS A 462 3.18 -2.67 -18.23
C HIS A 462 2.96 -2.20 -16.79
N PHE A 463 1.71 -2.24 -16.33
CA PHE A 463 1.39 -1.92 -14.95
C PHE A 463 1.74 -3.11 -14.06
N THR A 464 2.45 -2.81 -12.98
CA THR A 464 2.92 -3.78 -12.01
C THR A 464 2.37 -3.49 -10.61
N GLY A 465 1.58 -2.42 -10.44
CA GLY A 465 0.82 -2.10 -9.23
C GLY A 465 -0.68 -2.39 -9.36
N THR A 466 -1.31 -2.66 -8.22
CA THR A 466 -2.75 -2.97 -8.12
C THR A 466 -3.39 -2.13 -7.04
N GLY A 467 -4.46 -1.40 -7.36
CA GLY A 467 -5.31 -0.78 -6.32
C GLY A 467 -6.48 -1.67 -5.95
N PHE A 468 -7.22 -2.16 -6.95
CA PHE A 468 -8.32 -3.11 -6.77
C PHE A 468 -8.17 -4.27 -7.77
N ALA A 469 -7.84 -5.46 -7.24
CA ALA A 469 -7.65 -6.67 -8.04
C ALA A 469 -8.81 -6.93 -9.00
N GLY A 470 -8.51 -7.04 -10.31
CA GLY A 470 -9.52 -7.26 -11.35
C GLY A 470 -10.26 -6.00 -11.83
N TYR A 471 -10.04 -4.82 -11.23
CA TYR A 471 -10.82 -3.60 -11.51
C TYR A 471 -9.96 -2.35 -11.76
N PHE A 472 -8.86 -2.17 -11.01
CA PHE A 472 -8.07 -0.94 -11.03
C PHE A 472 -6.59 -1.22 -10.78
N TYR A 473 -5.76 -0.81 -11.74
CA TYR A 473 -4.32 -1.05 -11.78
C TYR A 473 -3.55 0.28 -11.78
N ILE A 474 -2.35 0.26 -11.23
CA ILE A 474 -1.53 1.45 -10.97
C ILE A 474 -0.15 1.26 -11.60
N ASN A 475 0.39 2.34 -12.16
CA ASN A 475 1.78 2.41 -12.55
C ASN A 475 2.59 3.11 -11.45
N TYR A 476 3.43 2.35 -10.75
CA TYR A 476 4.44 2.91 -9.86
C TYR A 476 5.68 3.26 -10.68
N ASN A 477 5.81 4.53 -11.06
CA ASN A 477 6.88 4.96 -11.98
C ASN A 477 8.29 4.60 -11.51
N LEU A 478 8.53 4.58 -10.19
CA LEU A 478 9.83 4.24 -9.60
C LEU A 478 10.12 2.74 -9.50
N TYR A 479 9.13 1.85 -9.67
CA TYR A 479 9.34 0.40 -9.54
C TYR A 479 10.37 -0.14 -10.53
N ARG A 480 10.38 0.39 -11.75
CA ARG A 480 11.39 0.05 -12.78
C ARG A 480 12.83 0.42 -12.38
N LEU A 481 13.02 1.21 -11.32
CA LEU A 481 14.32 1.64 -10.82
C LEU A 481 14.65 0.97 -9.50
N VAL A 482 13.79 1.15 -8.48
CA VAL A 482 14.11 0.76 -7.11
C VAL A 482 14.27 -0.75 -6.98
N TRP A 483 13.43 -1.54 -7.64
CA TRP A 483 13.48 -2.99 -7.54
C TRP A 483 14.69 -3.59 -8.27
N PRO A 484 15.01 -3.24 -9.53
CA PRO A 484 16.24 -3.70 -10.17
C PRO A 484 17.51 -3.34 -9.40
N VAL A 485 17.61 -2.11 -8.91
CA VAL A 485 18.77 -1.64 -8.13
C VAL A 485 18.92 -2.47 -6.85
N MET A 486 17.81 -2.68 -6.12
CA MET A 486 17.81 -3.52 -4.92
C MET A 486 18.21 -4.97 -5.22
N ALA A 487 17.59 -5.59 -6.23
CA ALA A 487 17.81 -6.98 -6.57
C ALA A 487 19.23 -7.24 -7.07
N LEU A 488 19.78 -6.38 -7.93
CA LEU A 488 21.16 -6.48 -8.40
C LEU A 488 22.17 -6.25 -7.26
N GLY A 489 21.90 -5.30 -6.36
CA GLY A 489 22.71 -5.06 -5.18
C GLY A 489 22.78 -6.28 -4.25
N ARG A 490 21.61 -6.83 -3.88
CA ARG A 490 21.53 -8.07 -3.07
C ARG A 490 22.15 -9.26 -3.78
N TYR A 491 21.96 -9.41 -5.09
CA TYR A 491 22.56 -10.49 -5.88
C TYR A 491 24.08 -10.43 -5.86
N HIS A 492 24.65 -9.23 -6.08
CA HIS A 492 26.09 -9.01 -6.04
C HIS A 492 26.69 -9.39 -4.68
N ARG A 493 26.05 -8.98 -3.57
CA ARG A 493 26.47 -9.36 -2.22
C ARG A 493 26.39 -10.86 -1.97
N ALA A 494 25.31 -11.51 -2.41
CA ALA A 494 25.15 -12.95 -2.27
C ALA A 494 26.26 -13.73 -3.01
N LEU A 495 26.71 -13.26 -4.19
CA LEU A 495 27.86 -13.83 -4.89
C LEU A 495 29.18 -13.68 -4.12
N GLN A 496 29.30 -12.68 -3.26
CA GLN A 496 30.45 -12.45 -2.38
C GLN A 496 30.37 -13.25 -1.07
N GLY A 497 29.29 -14.02 -0.87
CA GLY A 497 29.07 -14.83 0.34
C GLY A 497 28.53 -14.04 1.53
N GLU A 498 28.06 -12.81 1.32
CA GLU A 498 27.32 -12.06 2.33
C GLU A 498 25.91 -12.64 2.45
N SER A 499 25.44 -12.86 3.68
CA SER A 499 24.06 -13.27 3.91
C SER A 499 23.10 -12.14 3.53
N HIS A 500 21.92 -12.51 3.04
CA HIS A 500 20.83 -11.60 2.68
C HIS A 500 20.49 -10.63 3.81
#